data_AF-A0A8T5UV52-F1
#
_entry.id   AF-A0A8T5UV52-F1
#
_cell.length_a   1.000
_cell.length_b   1.000
_cell.length_c   1.000
_cell.angle_alpha   90.00
_cell.angle_beta   90.00
_cell.angle_gamma   90.00
#
_symmetry.space_group_name_H-M   'P 1'
#
loop_
_entity.id
_entity.type
_entity.pdbx_description
1 polymer ?
#
loop_
_entity_poly.entity_id
_entity_poly.type
_entity_poly.pdbx_seq_one_letter_code
_entity_poly.pdbx_strand_id
1 'polypeptide(L)'
;MSTRHERRRYRREASGALLTYLVDIDDPLDAHPLLQRAARYWGDGLSIPPHRECVTCGVQMSGRKYVGALLLTTPAIIKPTTASVFGVCRACWLIRDLSLEVIERKATEVLQPVVPNGRFEPLRDTRR
;
A
#
# COMPACT_ATOMS: atom_id res chain seq x y z
N MET A 1 -7.56 4.03 11.95
CA MET A 1 -6.78 2.99 12.65
C MET A 1 -7.32 1.63 12.22
N SER A 2 -6.47 0.71 11.76
CA SER A 2 -6.95 -0.65 11.44
C SER A 2 -7.13 -1.43 12.74
N THR A 3 -8.33 -1.94 12.99
CA THR A 3 -8.64 -2.69 14.20
C THR A 3 -7.88 -4.02 14.23
N ARG A 4 -7.61 -4.57 15.42
CA ARG A 4 -6.94 -5.89 15.57
C ARG A 4 -7.67 -7.00 14.79
N HIS A 5 -8.99 -6.87 14.64
CA HIS A 5 -9.84 -7.77 13.85
C HIS A 5 -9.59 -7.66 12.35
N GLU A 6 -9.48 -6.45 11.80
CA GLU A 6 -9.13 -6.22 10.39
C GLU A 6 -7.75 -6.78 10.05
N ARG A 7 -6.75 -6.60 10.93
CA ARG A 7 -5.41 -7.17 10.73
C ARG A 7 -5.40 -8.70 10.72
N ARG A 8 -6.26 -9.35 11.52
CA ARG A 8 -6.37 -10.81 11.56
C ARG A 8 -7.11 -11.32 10.32
N ARG A 9 -8.15 -10.62 9.88
CA ARG A 9 -8.89 -10.94 8.65
C ARG A 9 -8.00 -10.78 7.41
N TYR A 10 -7.29 -9.67 7.29
CA TYR A 10 -6.34 -9.41 6.20
C TYR A 10 -5.28 -10.51 6.10
N ARG A 11 -4.67 -10.90 7.24
CA ARG A 11 -3.72 -12.01 7.28
C ARG A 11 -4.33 -13.37 6.90
N ARG A 12 -5.57 -13.63 7.32
CA ARG A 12 -6.28 -14.86 6.93
C ARG A 12 -6.58 -14.88 5.44
N GLU A 13 -7.04 -13.78 4.87
CA GLU A 13 -7.38 -13.69 3.44
C GLU A 13 -6.13 -13.78 2.57
N ALA A 14 -5.02 -13.16 2.98
CA ALA A 14 -3.77 -13.16 2.22
C ALA A 14 -3.28 -14.57 1.85
N SER A 15 -3.53 -15.59 2.69
CA SER A 15 -3.29 -17.02 2.38
C SER A 15 -1.94 -17.34 1.70
N GLY A 16 -0.91 -16.53 1.93
CA GLY A 16 0.43 -16.67 1.34
C GLY A 16 0.81 -15.71 0.20
N ALA A 17 -0.10 -14.89 -0.33
CA ALA A 17 0.22 -13.93 -1.41
C ALA A 17 -0.64 -12.65 -1.37
N LEU A 18 -0.06 -11.54 -1.83
CA LEU A 18 -0.71 -10.24 -1.95
C LEU A 18 -0.58 -9.70 -3.37
N LEU A 19 -1.65 -9.11 -3.90
CA LEU A 19 -1.58 -8.22 -5.06
C LEU A 19 -1.23 -6.83 -4.57
N THR A 20 -0.18 -6.25 -5.15
CA THR A 20 0.37 -4.96 -4.75
C THR A 20 0.32 -3.99 -5.93
N TYR A 21 -0.10 -2.75 -5.66
CA TYR A 21 -0.21 -1.68 -6.63
C TYR A 21 0.54 -0.48 -6.08
N LEU A 22 1.47 0.06 -6.87
CA LEU A 22 2.13 1.32 -6.59
C LEU A 22 1.55 2.35 -7.57
N VAL A 23 0.89 3.38 -7.04
CA VAL A 23 0.19 4.40 -7.85
C VAL A 23 0.56 5.79 -7.38
N ASP A 24 0.58 6.75 -8.29
CA ASP A 24 0.67 8.15 -7.92
C ASP A 24 -0.57 8.55 -7.10
N ILE A 25 -0.45 9.55 -6.23
CA ILE A 25 -1.56 9.99 -5.37
C ILE A 25 -2.76 10.51 -6.18
N ASP A 26 -2.51 11.00 -7.40
CA ASP A 26 -3.52 11.56 -8.28
C ASP A 26 -3.99 10.59 -9.39
N ASP A 27 -3.45 9.36 -9.42
CA ASP A 27 -3.87 8.35 -10.39
C ASP A 27 -5.32 7.88 -10.13
N PRO A 28 -6.16 7.79 -11.18
CA PRO A 28 -7.53 7.30 -11.04
C PRO A 28 -7.54 5.79 -10.73
N LEU A 29 -8.39 5.39 -9.77
CA LEU A 29 -8.57 4.01 -9.32
C LEU A 29 -9.97 3.45 -9.66
N ASP A 30 -10.65 4.01 -10.66
CA ASP A 30 -12.06 3.69 -10.96
C ASP A 30 -12.29 2.23 -11.34
N ALA A 31 -11.29 1.58 -11.96
CA ALA A 31 -11.31 0.16 -12.26
C ALA A 31 -11.18 -0.74 -11.01
N HIS A 32 -10.83 -0.17 -9.85
CA HIS A 32 -10.58 -0.90 -8.60
C HIS A 32 -11.34 -0.27 -7.42
N PRO A 33 -12.67 -0.44 -7.32
CA PRO A 33 -13.49 0.22 -6.30
C PRO A 33 -13.03 -0.01 -4.85
N LEU A 34 -12.50 -1.21 -4.54
CA LEU A 34 -11.93 -1.51 -3.23
C LEU A 34 -10.70 -0.66 -2.93
N LEU A 35 -9.78 -0.53 -3.89
CA LEU A 35 -8.56 0.26 -3.75
C LEU A 35 -8.90 1.75 -3.66
N GLN A 36 -9.83 2.22 -4.49
CA GLN A 36 -10.30 3.61 -4.47
C GLN A 36 -10.87 3.98 -3.09
N ARG A 37 -11.72 3.12 -2.51
CA ARG A 37 -12.28 3.34 -1.17
C ARG A 37 -11.19 3.36 -0.09
N ALA A 38 -10.25 2.43 -0.16
CA ALA A 38 -9.16 2.34 0.80
C ALA A 38 -8.24 3.57 0.72
N ALA A 39 -7.88 4.01 -0.48
CA ALA A 39 -7.05 5.19 -0.73
C ALA A 39 -7.73 6.48 -0.20
N ARG A 40 -9.03 6.67 -0.48
CA ARG A 40 -9.81 7.80 0.04
C ARG A 40 -9.81 7.82 1.56
N TYR A 41 -10.20 6.71 2.20
CA TYR A 41 -10.24 6.61 3.66
C TYR A 41 -8.87 6.84 4.31
N TRP A 42 -7.79 6.35 3.70
CA TRP A 42 -6.44 6.61 4.17
C TRP A 42 -6.07 8.09 4.06
N GLY A 43 -6.41 8.73 2.93
CA GLY A 43 -6.18 10.14 2.66
C GLY A 43 -6.94 11.08 3.60
N ASP A 44 -8.22 10.78 3.87
CA ASP A 44 -9.06 11.54 4.81
C ASP A 44 -8.47 11.56 6.23
N GLY A 45 -7.73 10.51 6.58
CA GLY A 45 -7.04 10.40 7.87
C GLY A 45 -5.70 11.13 7.97
N LEU A 46 -5.22 11.82 6.93
CA LEU A 46 -3.91 12.50 6.96
C LEU A 46 -3.87 13.70 7.92
N SER A 47 -5.00 14.38 8.07
CA SER A 47 -5.11 15.59 8.91
C SER A 47 -5.38 15.27 10.39
N ILE A 48 -5.58 14.00 10.74
CA ILE A 48 -6.00 13.57 12.08
C ILE A 48 -4.86 12.80 12.76
N PRO A 49 -4.41 13.19 13.96
CA PRO A 49 -3.43 12.43 14.72
C PRO A 49 -3.92 11.00 15.07
N PRO A 50 -3.03 9.99 15.11
CA PRO A 50 -1.61 10.07 14.79
C PRO A 50 -1.38 10.24 13.28
N HIS A 51 -0.47 11.15 12.92
CA HIS A 51 -0.13 11.41 11.52
C HIS A 51 0.38 10.15 10.84
N ARG A 52 0.07 10.01 9.56
CA ARG A 52 0.57 8.90 8.76
C ARG A 52 2.04 9.13 8.44
N GLU A 53 2.85 8.10 8.57
CA GLU A 53 4.27 8.17 8.28
C GLU A 53 4.59 7.58 6.92
N CYS A 54 5.61 8.12 6.28
CA CYS A 54 6.11 7.60 5.04
C CYS A 54 6.71 6.21 5.24
N VAL A 55 6.29 5.25 4.43
CA VAL A 55 6.74 3.86 4.51
C VAL A 55 8.25 3.69 4.23
N THR A 56 8.87 4.65 3.54
CA THR A 56 10.30 4.59 3.19
C THR A 56 11.19 5.31 4.21
N CYS A 57 10.83 6.53 4.62
CA CYS A 57 11.68 7.39 5.45
C CYS A 57 11.09 7.75 6.82
N GLY A 58 9.86 7.35 7.14
CA GLY A 58 9.21 7.62 8.43
C GLY A 58 8.72 9.05 8.63
N VAL A 59 8.92 9.97 7.68
CA VAL A 59 8.46 11.36 7.83
C VAL A 59 6.94 11.41 7.95
N GLN A 60 6.44 12.26 8.86
CA GLN A 60 5.01 12.48 9.04
C GLN A 60 4.41 13.23 7.84
N MET A 61 3.28 12.75 7.36
CA MET A 61 2.50 13.32 6.27
C MET A 61 1.21 13.91 6.85
N SER A 62 1.22 15.19 7.16
CA SER A 62 0.10 15.94 7.77
C SER A 62 -0.88 16.51 6.74
N GLY A 63 -1.02 15.84 5.60
CA GLY A 63 -1.93 16.27 4.53
C GLY A 63 -1.54 15.73 3.16
N ARG A 64 -2.51 15.74 2.23
CA ARG A 64 -2.37 15.16 0.88
C ARG A 64 -1.19 15.73 0.09
N LYS A 65 -0.87 17.02 0.25
CA LYS A 65 0.25 17.69 -0.43
C LYS A 65 1.64 17.10 -0.14
N TYR A 66 1.77 16.36 0.96
CA TYR A 66 3.02 15.71 1.36
C TYR A 66 3.14 14.27 0.84
N VAL A 67 2.09 13.74 0.21
CA VAL A 67 2.05 12.37 -0.33
C VAL A 67 2.39 12.45 -1.82
N GLY A 68 3.31 11.59 -2.27
CA GLY A 68 3.64 11.44 -3.68
C GLY A 68 2.99 10.22 -4.32
N ALA A 69 2.99 9.08 -3.59
CA ALA A 69 2.43 7.83 -4.09
C ALA A 69 1.80 7.01 -2.97
N LEU A 70 0.96 6.05 -3.35
CA LEU A 70 0.36 5.07 -2.46
C LEU A 70 0.78 3.66 -2.85
N LEU A 71 1.18 2.89 -1.84
CA LEU A 71 1.34 1.44 -1.94
C LEU A 71 0.08 0.78 -1.41
N LEU A 72 -0.68 0.18 -2.31
CA LEU A 72 -1.95 -0.48 -2.06
C LEU A 72 -1.76 -1.98 -2.13
N THR A 73 -2.29 -2.72 -1.17
CA THR A 73 -2.20 -4.19 -1.17
C THR A 73 -3.53 -4.84 -0.88
N THR A 74 -3.79 -5.97 -1.53
CA THR A 74 -4.98 -6.81 -1.33
C THR A 74 -4.58 -8.28 -1.26
N PRO A 75 -5.34 -9.13 -0.57
CA PRO A 75 -5.19 -10.58 -0.69
C PRO A 75 -5.27 -11.04 -2.15
N ALA A 76 -4.37 -11.94 -2.57
CA ALA A 76 -4.37 -12.49 -3.93
C ALA A 76 -5.44 -13.59 -4.11
N ILE A 77 -6.71 -13.20 -3.94
CA ILE A 77 -7.89 -14.05 -4.10
C ILE A 77 -8.86 -13.44 -5.11
N ILE A 78 -9.82 -14.21 -5.63
CA ILE A 78 -10.73 -13.79 -6.71
C ILE A 78 -11.56 -12.55 -6.33
N LYS A 79 -11.96 -12.42 -5.06
CA LYS A 79 -12.76 -11.30 -4.56
C LYS A 79 -12.22 -10.83 -3.20
N PRO A 80 -11.15 -10.04 -3.16
CA PRO A 80 -10.64 -9.49 -1.91
C PRO A 80 -11.69 -8.56 -1.31
N THR A 81 -11.84 -8.59 0.00
CA THR A 81 -12.76 -7.70 0.73
C THR A 81 -12.04 -6.66 1.57
N THR A 82 -10.71 -6.78 1.64
CA THR A 82 -9.85 -5.96 2.48
C THR A 82 -8.66 -5.46 1.66
N ALA A 83 -8.22 -4.23 1.96
CA ALA A 83 -7.04 -3.62 1.38
C ALA A 83 -6.23 -2.91 2.46
N SER A 84 -4.91 -2.89 2.31
CA SER A 84 -4.01 -2.10 3.14
C SER A 84 -3.37 -0.99 2.30
N VAL A 85 -3.13 0.15 2.94
CA VAL A 85 -2.61 1.36 2.29
C VAL A 85 -1.42 1.90 3.08
N PHE A 86 -0.33 2.15 2.37
CA PHE A 86 0.86 2.82 2.89
C PHE A 86 1.19 4.01 1.99
N GLY A 87 1.68 5.10 2.59
CA GLY A 87 2.01 6.32 1.84
C GLY A 87 3.51 6.45 1.62
N VAL A 88 3.88 6.94 0.43
CA VAL A 88 5.23 7.41 0.11
C VAL A 88 5.18 8.94 0.05
N CYS A 89 6.05 9.62 0.80
CA CYS A 89 6.05 11.07 0.82
C CYS A 89 6.56 11.62 -0.52
N ARG A 90 6.18 12.86 -0.83
CA ARG A 90 6.54 13.51 -2.10
C ARG A 90 8.04 13.58 -2.31
N ALA A 91 8.81 13.81 -1.25
CA ALA A 91 10.27 13.80 -1.32
C ALA A 91 10.81 12.44 -1.77
N CYS A 92 10.37 11.34 -1.14
CA CYS A 92 10.82 10.00 -1.53
C CYS A 92 10.32 9.58 -2.92
N TRP A 93 9.15 10.04 -3.34
CA TRP A 93 8.62 9.75 -4.68
C TRP A 93 9.39 10.48 -5.79
N LEU A 94 9.89 11.69 -5.53
CA LEU A 94 10.61 12.50 -6.52
C LEU A 94 12.11 12.20 -6.62
N ILE A 95 12.69 11.44 -5.69
CA ILE A 95 14.11 11.06 -5.78
C ILE A 95 14.26 10.06 -6.94
N ARG A 96 14.98 10.49 -7.99
CA ARG A 96 15.27 9.66 -9.18
C ARG A 96 15.99 8.35 -8.87
N ASP A 97 16.70 8.28 -7.74
CA ASP A 97 17.47 7.11 -7.28
C ASP A 97 16.72 6.25 -6.24
N LEU A 98 15.50 6.63 -5.84
CA LEU A 98 14.54 5.67 -5.29
C LEU A 98 13.99 4.89 -6.48
N SER A 99 14.83 4.06 -7.07
CA SER A 99 14.41 3.07 -8.04
C SER A 99 13.24 2.28 -7.46
N LEU A 100 12.36 1.75 -8.32
CA LEU A 100 11.29 0.84 -7.92
C LEU A 100 11.80 -0.23 -6.93
N GLU A 101 13.05 -0.66 -7.08
CA GLU A 101 13.77 -1.57 -6.18
C GLU A 101 13.82 -1.10 -4.71
N VAL A 102 14.07 0.18 -4.42
CA VAL A 102 14.10 0.69 -3.03
C VAL A 102 12.70 0.67 -2.43
N ILE A 103 11.69 1.04 -3.23
CA ILE A 103 10.28 0.99 -2.82
C ILE A 103 9.86 -0.47 -2.60
N GLU A 104 10.21 -1.37 -3.50
CA GLU A 104 9.96 -2.81 -3.40
C GLU A 104 10.63 -3.43 -2.17
N ARG A 105 11.88 -3.07 -1.88
CA ARG A 105 12.57 -3.53 -0.67
C ARG A 105 11.84 -3.07 0.59
N LYS A 106 11.49 -1.78 0.67
CA LYS A 106 10.76 -1.24 1.84
C LYS A 106 9.34 -1.80 1.96
N ALA A 107 8.66 -1.97 0.83
CA ALA A 107 7.38 -2.64 0.80
C ALA A 107 7.50 -4.10 1.26
N THR A 108 8.56 -4.81 0.88
CA THR A 108 8.83 -6.19 1.31
C THR A 108 8.98 -6.24 2.83
N GLU A 109 9.84 -5.39 3.40
CA GLU A 109 10.03 -5.29 4.86
C GLU A 109 8.70 -5.07 5.60
N VAL A 110 7.83 -4.21 5.06
CA VAL A 110 6.55 -3.84 5.68
C VAL A 110 5.46 -4.89 5.48
N LEU A 111 5.53 -5.69 4.42
CA LEU A 111 4.55 -6.73 4.09
C LEU A 111 4.92 -8.11 4.64
N GLN A 112 6.20 -8.38 4.94
CA GLN A 112 6.66 -9.63 5.54
C GLN A 112 5.92 -10.05 6.84
N PRO A 113 5.50 -9.13 7.73
CA PRO A 113 4.65 -9.50 8.87
C PRO A 113 3.27 -10.05 8.50
N VAL A 114 2.81 -9.82 7.26
CA VAL A 114 1.55 -10.36 6.72
C VAL A 114 1.79 -11.65 5.94
N VAL A 115 2.80 -11.66 5.07
CA VAL A 115 3.23 -12.82 4.28
C VAL A 115 4.69 -13.12 4.60
N PRO A 116 4.97 -14.04 5.55
CA PRO A 116 6.33 -14.39 5.93
C PRO A 116 7.14 -14.88 4.72
N ASN A 117 8.36 -14.39 4.57
CA ASN A 117 9.25 -14.68 3.44
C ASN A 117 8.67 -14.27 2.06
N GLY A 118 7.65 -13.41 2.02
CA GLY A 118 7.11 -12.86 0.79
C GLY A 118 8.17 -12.05 0.03
N ARG A 119 8.06 -12.08 -1.30
CA ARG A 119 8.87 -11.31 -2.24
C ARG A 119 7.98 -10.72 -3.32
N PHE A 120 8.42 -9.63 -3.93
CA PHE A 120 7.78 -9.15 -5.15
C PHE A 120 8.08 -10.10 -6.29
N GLU A 121 7.02 -10.55 -6.96
CA GLU A 121 7.12 -11.26 -8.23
C GLU A 121 6.40 -10.40 -9.26
N PRO A 122 6.95 -10.24 -10.48
CA PRO A 122 6.22 -9.62 -11.57
C PRO A 122 4.87 -10.32 -11.72
N LEU A 123 3.80 -9.56 -11.93
CA LEU A 123 2.50 -10.14 -12.23
C LEU A 123 2.65 -10.98 -13.50
N ARG A 124 2.71 -12.30 -13.36
CA ARG A 124 2.68 -13.21 -14.49
C ARG A 124 1.28 -13.11 -15.08
N ASP A 125 1.17 -12.50 -16.25
CA ASP A 125 -0.08 -12.43 -16.99
C ASP A 125 -0.45 -13.86 -17.38
N THR A 126 -1.32 -14.51 -16.61
CA THR A 126 -1.71 -15.91 -16.82
C THR A 126 -2.77 -16.07 -17.91
N ARG A 127 -2.95 -15.06 -18.78
CA ARG A 127 -3.76 -15.17 -19.98
C ARG A 127 -3.00 -15.97 -21.05
N ARG A 128 -3.12 -17.30 -21.00
CA ARG A 128 -3.01 -18.18 -22.16
C ARG A 128 -4.24 -19.07 -22.23
#